data_AF-R9IG59-F1
#
_entry.id   AF-R9IG59-F1
#
_cell.length_a   1.000
_cell.length_b   1.000
_cell.length_c   1.000
_cell.angle_alpha   90.00
_cell.angle_beta   90.00
_cell.angle_gamma   90.00
#
_symmetry.space_group_name_H-M   'P 1'
#
loop_
_entity.id
_entity.type
_entity.pdbx_description
1 polymer ?
#
loop_
_entity_poly.entity_id
_entity_poly.type
_entity_poly.pdbx_seq_one_letter_code
_entity_poly.pdbx_strand_id
1 'polypeptide(L)'
;MMAKRGDIINQYVVFTKVCNEQVKVYGRTRKAIKETIRICKDRNVLREYLERKEQEVLDMLMELYDQEEVMRSYVESERYEAENATKIQMAREMIHGNEPLDKIIRYSGLSREIVLELQKEKLQMAT
;
A
#
# COMPACT_ATOMS: atom_id res chain seq x y z
N MET A 1 -21.01 -11.77 37.63
CA MET A 1 -19.59 -11.95 37.98
C MET A 1 -18.77 -11.82 36.69
N MET A 2 -18.37 -10.61 36.31
CA MET A 2 -17.00 -10.07 36.50
C MET A 2 -15.95 -10.92 35.78
N ALA A 3 -15.73 -10.61 34.50
CA ALA A 3 -14.70 -11.24 33.66
C ALA A 3 -13.30 -10.91 34.19
N LYS A 4 -12.70 -11.81 34.97
CA LYS A 4 -11.24 -11.90 35.11
C LYS A 4 -10.73 -12.89 34.07
N ARG A 5 -10.39 -12.43 32.87
CA ARG A 5 -9.91 -13.30 31.77
C ARG A 5 -8.99 -12.52 30.81
N GLY A 6 -7.73 -12.31 31.21
CA GLY A 6 -6.67 -11.67 30.42
C GLY A 6 -6.93 -10.21 30.09
N ASP A 7 -6.08 -9.30 30.56
CA ASP A 7 -6.17 -7.86 30.28
C ASP A 7 -6.49 -7.62 28.79
N ILE A 8 -7.52 -6.81 28.51
CA ILE A 8 -7.96 -6.47 27.15
C ILE A 8 -6.79 -5.96 26.32
N ILE A 9 -5.86 -5.24 26.95
CA ILE A 9 -4.62 -4.76 26.34
C ILE A 9 -3.76 -5.94 25.86
N ASN A 10 -3.58 -6.97 26.70
CA ASN A 10 -2.83 -8.15 26.32
C ASN A 10 -3.48 -8.93 25.16
N GLN A 11 -4.81 -9.02 25.14
CA GLN A 11 -5.53 -9.65 24.02
C GLN A 11 -5.31 -8.88 22.71
N TYR A 12 -5.30 -7.55 22.77
CA TYR A 12 -4.99 -6.69 21.62
C TYR A 12 -3.53 -6.86 21.15
N VAL A 13 -2.56 -6.96 22.07
CA VAL A 13 -1.16 -7.23 21.74
C VAL A 13 -1.02 -8.60 21.04
N VAL A 14 -1.74 -9.62 21.50
CA VAL A 14 -1.74 -10.94 20.83
C VAL A 14 -2.39 -10.86 19.45
N PHE A 15 -3.52 -10.17 19.32
CA PHE A 15 -4.19 -9.98 18.03
C PHE A 15 -3.27 -9.30 17.01
N THR A 16 -2.63 -8.19 17.40
CA THR A 16 -1.70 -7.45 16.51
C THR A 16 -0.49 -8.29 16.12
N LYS A 17 0.05 -9.10 17.05
CA LYS A 17 1.13 -10.04 16.74
C LYS A 17 0.71 -11.10 15.70
N VAL A 18 -0.44 -11.74 15.90
CA VAL A 18 -0.98 -12.72 14.94
C VAL A 18 -1.24 -12.06 13.59
N CYS A 19 -1.83 -10.86 13.57
CA CYS A 19 -2.07 -10.09 12.36
C CYS A 19 -0.77 -9.86 11.57
N ASN A 20 0.28 -9.39 12.24
CA ASN A 20 1.59 -9.18 11.63
C ASN A 20 2.21 -10.47 11.08
N GLU A 21 2.04 -11.60 11.79
CA GLU A 21 2.49 -12.91 11.31
C GLU A 21 1.72 -13.33 10.05
N GLN A 22 0.40 -13.13 9.99
CA GLN A 22 -0.40 -13.47 8.81
C GLN A 22 -0.11 -12.53 7.64
N VAL A 23 0.13 -11.25 7.88
CA VAL A 23 0.53 -10.28 6.85
C VAL A 23 1.89 -10.64 6.24
N LYS A 24 2.84 -11.15 7.03
CA LYS A 24 4.13 -11.65 6.50
C LYS A 24 3.97 -12.86 5.59
N VAL A 25 2.96 -13.71 5.83
CA VAL A 25 2.73 -14.94 5.05
C VAL A 25 1.88 -14.68 3.81
N TYR A 26 0.81 -13.90 3.94
CA TYR A 26 -0.21 -13.73 2.91
C TYR A 26 -0.27 -12.31 2.33
N GLY A 27 0.62 -11.41 2.74
CA GLY A 27 0.54 -9.99 2.42
C GLY A 27 -0.64 -9.30 3.11
N ARG A 28 -0.87 -8.03 2.74
CA ARG A 28 -2.03 -7.24 3.18
C ARG A 28 -3.29 -7.67 2.43
N THR A 29 -3.76 -8.88 2.70
CA THR A 29 -4.87 -9.49 1.96
C THR A 29 -6.04 -9.84 2.86
N ARG A 30 -7.25 -9.94 2.27
CA ARG A 30 -8.44 -10.46 2.94
C ARG A 30 -8.19 -11.82 3.60
N LYS A 31 -7.33 -12.65 2.98
CA LYS A 31 -6.94 -13.96 3.52
C LYS A 31 -6.15 -13.83 4.82
N ALA A 32 -5.19 -12.91 4.90
CA ALA A 32 -4.41 -12.66 6.11
C ALA A 32 -5.30 -12.29 7.31
N ILE A 33 -6.29 -11.42 7.07
CA ILE A 33 -7.22 -10.95 8.10
C ILE A 33 -8.16 -12.09 8.55
N LYS A 34 -8.73 -12.85 7.60
CA LYS A 34 -9.57 -14.01 7.93
C LYS A 34 -8.83 -15.07 8.76
N GLU A 35 -7.59 -15.40 8.39
CA GLU A 35 -6.78 -16.32 9.19
C GLU A 35 -6.44 -15.74 10.57
N THR A 36 -6.16 -14.45 10.66
CA THR A 36 -5.94 -13.76 11.95
C THR A 36 -7.15 -13.91 12.86
N ILE A 37 -8.35 -13.62 12.35
CA ILE A 37 -9.60 -13.70 13.10
C ILE A 37 -9.88 -15.15 13.53
N ARG A 38 -9.70 -16.12 12.63
CA ARG A 38 -9.85 -17.55 12.94
C ARG A 38 -8.91 -17.97 14.08
N ILE A 39 -7.61 -17.69 13.96
CA ILE A 39 -6.59 -18.02 14.97
C ILE A 39 -6.91 -17.36 16.32
N CYS A 40 -7.35 -16.11 16.31
CA CYS A 40 -7.67 -15.39 17.55
C CYS A 40 -8.92 -15.99 18.24
N LYS A 41 -9.97 -16.33 17.49
CA LYS A 41 -11.14 -17.04 18.04
C LYS A 41 -10.75 -18.40 18.63
N ASP A 42 -9.96 -19.18 17.90
CA ASP A 42 -9.48 -20.50 18.35
C ASP A 42 -8.65 -20.41 19.65
N ARG A 43 -7.90 -19.31 19.83
CA ARG A 43 -7.08 -19.04 21.03
C ARG A 43 -7.82 -18.27 22.14
N ASN A 44 -9.12 -18.04 21.99
CA ASN A 44 -9.93 -17.23 22.90
C ASN A 44 -9.38 -15.79 23.11
N VAL A 45 -8.81 -15.20 22.06
CA VAL A 45 -8.32 -13.82 22.00
C VAL A 45 -9.37 -12.96 21.31
N LEU A 46 -9.89 -11.95 22.01
CA LEU A 46 -10.98 -11.08 21.55
C LEU A 46 -12.22 -11.86 21.07
N ARG A 47 -12.40 -13.10 21.50
CA ARG A 47 -13.36 -14.05 20.91
C ARG A 47 -14.79 -13.50 20.86
N GLU A 48 -15.33 -13.04 21.99
CA GLU A 48 -16.70 -12.51 22.05
C GLU A 48 -16.91 -11.29 21.14
N TYR A 49 -15.87 -10.46 20.97
CA TYR A 49 -15.92 -9.32 20.07
C TYR A 49 -15.87 -9.77 18.61
N LEU A 50 -14.92 -10.63 18.25
CA LEU A 50 -14.74 -11.13 16.89
C LEU A 50 -15.93 -11.97 16.41
N GLU A 51 -16.57 -12.76 17.29
CA GLU A 51 -17.80 -13.49 16.96
C GLU A 51 -18.95 -12.57 16.51
N ARG A 52 -18.97 -11.33 17.00
CA ARG A 52 -20.02 -10.34 16.68
C ARG A 52 -19.61 -9.35 15.59
N LYS A 53 -18.31 -9.10 15.43
CA LYS A 53 -17.77 -7.97 14.68
C LYS A 53 -16.77 -8.37 13.58
N GLU A 54 -16.64 -9.65 13.26
CA GLU A 54 -15.70 -10.15 12.24
C GLU A 54 -15.75 -9.37 10.92
N GLN A 55 -16.94 -9.15 10.36
CA GLN A 55 -17.08 -8.44 9.09
C GLN A 55 -16.63 -6.98 9.18
N GLU A 56 -17.01 -6.29 10.27
CA GLU A 56 -16.60 -4.89 10.52
C GLU A 56 -15.08 -4.77 10.68
N VAL A 57 -14.46 -5.69 11.43
CA VAL A 57 -13.00 -5.74 11.58
C VAL A 57 -12.31 -6.01 10.24
N LEU A 58 -12.88 -6.91 9.43
CA LEU A 58 -12.34 -7.21 8.12
C LEU A 58 -12.36 -5.99 7.21
N ASP A 59 -13.51 -5.30 7.14
CA ASP A 59 -13.68 -4.14 6.27
C ASP A 59 -12.80 -2.96 6.73
N MET A 60 -12.74 -2.69 8.04
CA MET A 60 -11.85 -1.64 8.58
C MET A 60 -10.37 -1.92 8.29
N LEU A 61 -9.89 -3.15 8.49
CA LEU A 61 -8.49 -3.49 8.25
C LEU A 61 -8.13 -3.46 6.75
N MET A 62 -9.07 -3.84 5.88
CA MET A 62 -8.87 -3.73 4.44
C MET A 62 -8.74 -2.26 4.01
N GLU A 63 -9.64 -1.40 4.46
CA GLU A 63 -9.58 0.04 4.16
C GLU A 63 -8.26 0.67 4.61
N LEU A 64 -7.79 0.33 5.82
CA LEU A 64 -6.49 0.82 6.31
C LEU A 64 -5.31 0.34 5.45
N TYR A 65 -5.35 -0.90 4.97
CA TYR A 65 -4.29 -1.41 4.10
C TYR A 65 -4.27 -0.73 2.73
N ASP A 66 -5.45 -0.48 2.15
CA ASP A 66 -5.56 0.23 0.87
C ASP A 66 -5.00 1.67 1.01
N GLN A 67 -5.37 2.37 2.08
CA GLN A 67 -4.84 3.71 2.36
C GLN A 67 -3.32 3.72 2.59
N GLU A 68 -2.78 2.76 3.34
CA GLU A 68 -1.33 2.66 3.55
C GLU A 68 -0.57 2.29 2.28
N GLU A 69 -1.15 1.52 1.37
CA GLU A 69 -0.55 1.19 0.07
C GLU A 69 -0.49 2.43 -0.82
N VAL A 70 -1.56 3.22 -0.89
CA VAL A 70 -1.59 4.51 -1.60
C VAL A 70 -0.55 5.48 -1.05
N MET A 71 -0.44 5.60 0.27
CA MET A 71 0.57 6.48 0.87
C MET A 71 1.99 6.01 0.57
N ARG A 72 2.23 4.69 0.62
CA ARG A 72 3.54 4.11 0.32
C ARG A 72 3.95 4.37 -1.13
N SER A 73 3.05 4.14 -2.09
CA SER A 73 3.32 4.37 -3.51
C SER A 73 3.59 5.84 -3.79
N TYR A 74 2.85 6.75 -3.15
CA TYR A 74 3.10 8.19 -3.25
C TYR A 74 4.52 8.56 -2.77
N VAL A 75 4.92 8.13 -1.57
CA VAL A 75 6.26 8.40 -1.03
C VAL A 75 7.36 7.80 -1.90
N GLU A 76 7.14 6.59 -2.44
CA GLU A 76 8.10 5.95 -3.35
C GLU A 76 8.23 6.72 -4.67
N SER A 77 7.12 7.22 -5.22
CA SER A 77 7.10 8.09 -6.39
C SER A 77 7.85 9.40 -6.15
N GLU A 78 7.56 10.11 -5.06
CA GLU A 78 8.24 11.37 -4.69
C GLU A 78 9.76 11.16 -4.55
N ARG A 79 10.17 10.05 -3.93
CA ARG A 79 11.59 9.71 -3.80
C ARG A 79 12.21 9.40 -5.17
N TYR A 80 11.51 8.64 -6.01
CA TYR A 80 11.97 8.35 -7.37
C TYR A 80 12.14 9.63 -8.19
N GLU A 81 11.16 10.54 -8.12
CA GLU A 81 11.20 11.83 -8.79
C GLU A 81 12.34 12.69 -8.28
N ALA A 82 12.56 12.74 -6.96
CA ALA A 82 13.67 13.48 -6.37
C ALA A 82 15.04 12.95 -6.84
N GLU A 83 15.21 11.62 -6.87
CA GLU A 83 16.45 10.97 -7.33
C GLU A 83 16.70 11.15 -8.84
N ASN A 84 15.63 11.31 -9.64
CA ASN A 84 15.69 11.42 -11.10
C ASN A 84 15.31 12.82 -11.62
N ALA A 85 15.23 13.83 -10.76
CA ALA A 85 14.65 15.13 -11.07
C ALA A 85 15.25 15.78 -12.33
N THR A 86 16.58 15.72 -12.48
CA THR A 86 17.30 16.29 -13.63
C THR A 86 17.00 15.54 -14.94
N LYS A 87 16.89 14.20 -14.88
CA LYS A 87 16.55 13.36 -16.03
C LYS A 87 15.09 13.56 -16.44
N ILE A 88 14.18 13.64 -15.47
CA ILE A 88 12.76 13.89 -15.68
C ILE A 88 12.55 15.28 -16.29
N GLN A 89 13.24 16.30 -15.76
CA GLN A 89 13.16 17.65 -16.31
C GLN A 89 13.66 17.71 -17.76
N MET A 90 14.79 17.08 -18.07
CA MET A 90 15.30 16.97 -19.43
C MET A 90 14.29 16.26 -20.35
N ALA A 91 13.73 15.13 -19.90
CA ALA A 91 12.73 14.41 -20.68
C ALA A 91 11.49 15.28 -20.94
N ARG A 92 11.00 16.01 -19.93
CA ARG A 92 9.87 16.95 -20.07
C ARG A 92 10.14 18.05 -21.09
N GLU A 93 11.35 18.65 -21.09
CA GLU A 93 11.76 19.65 -22.08
C GLU A 93 11.80 19.07 -23.50
N MET A 94 12.36 17.87 -23.67
CA MET A 94 12.41 17.20 -24.97
C MET A 94 11.02 16.77 -25.47
N ILE A 95 10.14 16.32 -24.57
CA ILE A 95 8.72 16.03 -24.87
C ILE A 95 8.00 17.33 -25.29
N HIS A 96 8.29 18.46 -24.65
CA HIS A 96 7.75 19.75 -25.04
C HIS A 96 8.20 20.14 -26.46
N GLY A 97 9.48 19.90 -26.78
CA GLY A 97 10.06 20.08 -28.11
C GLY A 97 9.61 19.05 -29.17
N ASN A 98 8.71 18.11 -28.84
CA ASN A 98 8.25 17.03 -29.71
C ASN A 98 9.39 16.15 -30.27
N GLU A 99 10.44 15.95 -29.47
CA GLU A 99 11.53 15.06 -29.84
C GLU A 99 11.06 13.59 -29.93
N PRO A 100 11.66 12.77 -30.79
CA PRO A 100 11.25 11.37 -30.94
C PRO A 100 11.58 10.54 -29.70
N LEU A 101 10.69 9.61 -29.34
CA LEU A 101 10.76 8.78 -28.13
C LEU A 101 12.15 8.15 -27.89
N ASP A 102 12.75 7.56 -28.92
CA ASP A 102 14.05 6.89 -28.79
C ASP A 102 15.19 7.88 -28.46
N LYS A 103 15.08 9.14 -28.93
CA LYS A 103 16.02 10.21 -28.59
C LYS A 103 15.85 10.61 -27.13
N ILE A 104 14.61 10.77 -26.66
CA ILE A 104 14.32 11.12 -25.26
C ILE A 104 14.85 10.05 -24.32
N ILE A 105 14.58 8.77 -24.60
CA ILE A 105 15.11 7.63 -23.81
C ILE A 105 16.63 7.68 -23.75
N ARG A 106 17.29 7.85 -24.91
CA ARG A 106 18.76 7.85 -24.99
C ARG A 106 19.40 8.99 -24.18
N TYR A 107 18.86 10.20 -24.26
CA TYR A 107 19.48 11.38 -23.65
C TYR A 107 19.09 11.57 -22.18
N SER A 108 17.83 11.28 -21.81
CA SER A 108 17.40 11.35 -20.40
C SER A 108 17.92 10.18 -19.56
N GLY A 109 18.20 9.03 -20.18
CA GLY A 109 18.56 7.79 -19.49
C GLY A 109 17.41 7.19 -18.68
N LEU A 110 16.17 7.62 -18.93
CA LEU A 110 14.95 7.04 -18.36
C LEU A 110 14.50 5.82 -19.18
N SER A 111 13.70 4.96 -18.55
CA SER A 111 13.10 3.83 -19.26
C SER A 111 12.06 4.30 -20.28
N ARG A 112 11.78 3.45 -21.29
CA ARG A 112 10.69 3.69 -22.25
C ARG A 112 9.35 3.93 -21.55
N GLU A 113 9.07 3.18 -20.50
CA GLU A 113 7.83 3.25 -19.73
C GLU A 113 7.63 4.63 -19.10
N ILE A 114 8.63 5.13 -18.38
CA ILE A 114 8.58 6.44 -17.73
C ILE A 114 8.41 7.56 -18.76
N VAL A 115 9.12 7.50 -19.89
CA VAL A 115 8.98 8.54 -20.93
C VAL A 115 7.57 8.53 -21.52
N LEU A 116 6.93 7.36 -21.69
CA LEU A 116 5.54 7.25 -22.14
C LEU A 116 4.55 7.78 -21.09
N GLU A 117 4.81 7.59 -19.79
CA GLU A 117 3.99 8.16 -18.72
C GLU A 117 4.07 9.70 -18.72
N LEU A 118 5.27 10.27 -18.80
CA LEU A 118 5.47 11.72 -18.91
C LEU A 118 4.76 12.33 -20.14
N GLN A 119 4.70 11.58 -21.26
CA GLN A 119 3.94 12.00 -22.44
C GLN A 119 2.42 12.00 -22.20
N LYS A 120 1.90 10.99 -21.46
CA LYS A 120 0.48 10.93 -21.09
C LYS A 120 0.11 12.06 -20.12
N GLU A 121 0.96 12.35 -19.13
CA GLU A 121 0.77 13.48 -18.20
C GLU A 121 0.61 14.80 -18.96
N LYS A 122 1.50 15.09 -19.92
CA LYS A 122 1.38 16.29 -20.78
C LYS A 122 0.04 16.36 -21.51
N LEU A 123 -0.45 15.23 -22.03
CA LEU A 123 -1.73 15.18 -22.75
C LEU A 123 -2.93 15.44 -21.83
N GLN A 124 -2.89 14.90 -20.61
CA GLN A 124 -3.93 15.09 -19.59
C GLN A 124 -3.96 16.53 -19.06
N MET A 125 -2.80 17.19 -18.91
CA MET A 125 -2.73 18.61 -18.52
C MET A 125 -3.14 19.60 -19.62
N ALA A 126 -3.26 19.14 -20.87
CA ALA A 126 -3.69 19.95 -22.01
C ALA A 126 -5.21 19.89 -22.27
N THR A 127 -5.96 19.14 -21.45
CA THR A 127 -7.42 18.96 -21.53
C THR A 127 -8.10 19.67 -20.38
#